data_AF-K0NAW8-F1
#
_entry.id   AF-K0NAW8-F1
#
_cell.length_a   1.000
_cell.length_b   1.000
_cell.length_c   1.000
_cell.angle_alpha   90.00
_cell.angle_beta   90.00
_cell.angle_gamma   90.00
#
_symmetry.space_group_name_H-M   'P 1'
#
loop_
_entity.id
_entity.type
_entity.pdbx_description
1 polymer ?
#
loop_
_entity_poly.entity_id
_entity_poly.type
_entity_poly.pdbx_seq_one_letter_code
_entity_poly.pdbx_strand_id
1 'polypeptide(L)' 'MPTVTGGDGEKQDVYIVSDLINEPLQSFEGKLIAVVHRADNNEEKWVATTENETFSAAEIAARIHFMEQYFDSTVRLI' A
#
# COMPACT_ATOMS: atom_id res chain seq x y z
N MET A 1 0.24 0.64 12.56
CA MET A 1 -0.46 -0.64 12.82
C MET A 1 0.42 -1.55 13.68
N PRO A 2 0.43 -1.42 15.02
CA PRO A 2 1.43 -2.13 15.83
C PRO A 2 1.17 -3.65 15.99
N THR A 3 -0.01 -4.16 15.64
CA THR A 3 -0.44 -5.53 16.02
C THR A 3 -0.87 -6.41 14.86
N VAL A 4 -0.78 -5.97 13.61
CA VAL A 4 -1.16 -6.79 12.45
C VAL A 4 0.09 -7.46 11.88
N THR A 5 0.04 -8.78 11.76
CA THR A 5 1.13 -9.62 11.21
C THR A 5 0.79 -9.97 9.77
N GLY A 6 1.75 -9.80 8.85
CA GLY A 6 1.66 -10.20 7.45
C GLY A 6 1.75 -11.70 7.27
N GLY A 7 1.45 -12.18 6.05
CA GLY A 7 1.55 -13.60 5.68
C GLY A 7 2.98 -14.16 5.69
N ASP A 8 3.98 -13.30 5.75
CA ASP A 8 5.40 -13.65 5.90
C ASP A 8 5.86 -13.81 7.36
N GLY A 9 4.98 -13.50 8.32
CA GLY A 9 5.27 -13.55 9.76
C GLY A 9 5.88 -12.26 10.32
N GLU A 10 6.08 -11.23 9.48
CA GLU A 10 6.51 -9.90 9.92
C GLU A 10 5.31 -8.97 10.18
N LYS A 11 5.56 -7.70 10.48
CA LYS A 11 4.47 -6.72 10.60
C LYS A 11 3.93 -6.39 9.22
N GLN A 12 2.60 -6.25 9.12
CA GLN A 12 1.94 -5.91 7.87
C GLN A 12 2.48 -4.62 7.26
N ASP A 13 2.97 -4.71 6.02
CA ASP A 13 3.49 -3.57 5.29
C ASP A 13 2.39 -2.74 4.60
N VAL A 14 2.66 -1.43 4.46
CA VAL A 14 1.72 -0.45 3.91
C VAL A 14 2.45 0.57 3.04
N TYR A 15 1.98 0.77 1.80
CA TYR A 15 2.29 1.94 0.98
C TYR A 15 1.44 3.13 1.41
N ILE A 16 2.08 4.27 1.65
CA ILE A 16 1.37 5.55 1.82
C ILE A 16 1.41 6.27 0.48
N VAL A 17 0.24 6.52 -0.09
CA VAL A 17 0.07 7.22 -1.36
C VAL A 17 -0.66 8.53 -1.10
N SER A 18 -0.05 9.65 -1.48
CA SER A 18 -0.62 10.99 -1.27
C SER A 18 -0.01 11.98 -2.26
N ASP A 19 -0.83 12.90 -2.76
CA ASP A 19 -0.43 14.12 -3.47
C ASP A 19 -0.21 15.29 -2.50
N LEU A 20 -0.68 15.17 -1.25
CA LEU A 20 -0.54 16.17 -0.18
C LEU A 20 0.72 16.01 0.67
N ILE A 21 1.33 14.82 0.69
CA ILE A 21 2.50 14.50 1.52
C ILE A 21 3.71 14.22 0.63
N ASN A 22 4.77 15.00 0.80
CA ASN A 22 6.02 14.85 0.04
C ASN A 22 7.29 14.88 0.92
N GLU A 23 7.12 14.62 2.21
CA GLU A 23 8.18 14.67 3.22
C GLU A 23 8.27 13.34 4.01
N PRO A 24 9.43 13.01 4.59
CA PRO A 24 9.59 11.80 5.39
C PRO A 24 8.66 11.78 6.62
N LEU A 25 7.97 10.66 6.84
CA LEU A 25 7.04 10.49 7.95
C LEU A 25 7.65 9.60 9.05
N GLN A 26 7.42 9.97 10.32
CA GLN A 26 7.69 9.10 11.47
C GLN A 26 6.46 8.28 11.86
N SER A 27 5.26 8.85 11.69
CA SER A 27 3.98 8.20 11.92
C SER A 27 2.94 8.71 10.93
N PHE A 28 1.96 7.87 10.61
CA PHE A 28 0.88 8.20 9.69
C PHE A 28 -0.44 7.61 10.20
N GLU A 29 -1.48 8.44 10.17
CA GLU A 29 -2.87 8.05 10.40
C GLU A 29 -3.65 8.42 9.14
N GLY A 30 -4.43 7.46 8.63
CA GLY A 30 -5.15 7.63 7.38
C GLY A 30 -6.00 6.40 7.07
N LYS A 31 -6.54 6.41 5.86
CA LYS A 31 -7.52 5.44 5.40
C LYS A 31 -6.88 4.38 4.54
N LEU A 32 -7.16 3.10 4.83
CA LEU A 32 -6.86 1.98 3.95
C LEU A 32 -7.80 2.03 2.72
N ILE A 33 -7.24 2.04 1.52
CA ILE A 33 -7.99 2.20 0.26
C ILE A 33 -7.81 1.06 -0.74
N ALA A 34 -6.74 0.27 -0.61
CA ALA A 34 -6.50 -0.85 -1.50
C ALA A 34 -5.61 -1.93 -0.85
N VAL A 35 -5.65 -3.11 -1.46
CA VAL A 35 -4.75 -4.23 -1.19
C VAL A 35 -4.01 -4.57 -2.48
N VAL A 36 -2.70 -4.73 -2.39
CA VAL A 36 -1.84 -5.26 -3.44
C VAL A 36 -1.65 -6.73 -3.18
N HIS A 37 -2.13 -7.56 -4.09
CA HIS A 37 -1.94 -9.00 -4.05
C HIS A 37 -0.78 -9.37 -4.97
N ARG A 38 0.24 -10.04 -4.42
CA ARG A 38 1.37 -10.58 -5.19
C ARG A 38 1.18 -12.08 -5.36
N ALA A 39 1.04 -12.54 -6.60
CA ALA A 39 0.79 -13.95 -6.92
C ALA A 39 2.02 -14.84 -6.68
N ASP A 40 3.21 -14.24 -6.67
CA ASP A 40 4.52 -14.89 -6.51
C ASP A 40 5.14 -14.65 -5.12
N ASN A 41 4.38 -14.12 -4.16
CA ASN A 41 4.84 -13.84 -2.79
C ASN A 41 3.80 -14.28 -1.75
N ASN A 42 4.24 -14.54 -0.52
CA ASN A 42 3.39 -15.04 0.57
C ASN A 42 2.74 -13.92 1.42
N GLU A 43 2.79 -12.67 0.99
CA GLU A 43 2.23 -11.53 1.72
C GLU A 43 1.57 -10.53 0.77
N GLU A 44 0.40 -10.04 1.16
CA GLU A 44 -0.25 -8.89 0.54
C GLU A 44 0.31 -7.59 1.11
N LYS A 45 0.30 -6.51 0.33
CA LYS A 45 0.66 -5.16 0.81
C LYS A 45 -0.58 -4.30 0.89
N TRP A 46 -0.64 -3.41 1.88
CA TRP A 46 -1.74 -2.47 2.03
C TRP A 46 -1.42 -1.14 1.36
N VAL A 47 -2.45 -0.40 0.97
CA VAL A 47 -2.30 0.98 0.48
C VAL A 47 -3.19 1.90 1.29
N ALA A 48 -2.59 2.91 1.90
CA ALA A 48 -3.30 3.91 2.68
C ALA A 48 -3.07 5.32 2.10
N THR A 49 -4.04 6.20 2.35
CA THR A 49 -3.97 7.63 1.97
C THR A 49 -4.64 8.51 3.03
N THR A 50 -4.63 9.82 2.85
CA THR A 50 -5.33 10.75 3.74
C THR A 50 -6.84 10.69 3.54
N GLU A 51 -7.64 11.15 4.50
CA GLU A 51 -9.11 11.06 4.47
C GLU A 51 -9.77 11.73 3.25
N ASN A 52 -9.09 12.71 2.64
CA ASN A 52 -9.64 13.54 1.56
C ASN A 52 -9.10 13.17 0.17
N GLU A 53 -8.31 12.11 0.07
CA GLU A 53 -7.70 11.66 -1.18
C GLU A 53 -8.33 10.35 -1.68
N THR A 54 -8.47 10.24 -2.99
CA THR A 54 -8.97 9.02 -3.64
C THR A 54 -8.13 8.74 -4.87
N PHE A 55 -7.84 7.47 -5.10
CA PHE A 55 -7.07 7.01 -6.26
C PHE A 55 -7.75 5.81 -6.91
N SER A 56 -7.68 5.74 -8.23
CA SER A 56 -8.01 4.54 -8.98
C SER A 56 -6.92 3.46 -8.79
N ALA A 57 -7.27 2.20 -9.06
CA ALA A 57 -6.30 1.11 -9.01
C ALA A 57 -5.08 1.34 -9.94
N ALA A 58 -5.31 1.95 -11.12
CA ALA A 58 -4.26 2.28 -12.07
C ALA A 58 -3.31 3.38 -11.54
N GLU A 59 -3.86 4.40 -10.90
CA GLU A 59 -3.09 5.48 -10.27
C GLU A 59 -2.25 4.98 -9.09
N ILE A 60 -2.79 4.05 -8.30
CA ILE A 60 -2.05 3.38 -7.22
C ILE A 60 -0.92 2.55 -7.83
N ALA A 61 -1.24 1.68 -8.80
CA ALA A 61 -0.27 0.81 -9.46
C ALA A 61 0.90 1.60 -10.06
N ALA A 62 0.62 2.74 -10.70
CA ALA A 62 1.66 3.62 -11.25
C ALA A 62 2.57 4.21 -10.16
N ARG A 63 2.02 4.62 -9.01
CA ARG A 63 2.80 5.23 -7.92
C ARG A 63 3.66 4.21 -7.16
N ILE A 64 3.18 2.98 -7.00
CA ILE A 64 3.93 1.90 -6.32
C ILE A 64 4.81 1.08 -7.28
N HIS A 65 4.78 1.38 -8.59
CA HIS A 65 5.45 0.62 -9.63
C HIS A 65 6.94 0.39 -9.38
N PHE A 66 7.64 1.37 -8.78
CA PHE A 66 9.07 1.24 -8.49
C PHE A 66 9.39 -0.03 -7.67
N MET A 67 8.54 -0.35 -6.69
CA MET A 67 8.69 -1.56 -5.89
C MET A 67 7.99 -2.76 -6.54
N GLU A 68 6.78 -2.56 -7.05
CA GLU A 68 5.95 -3.66 -7.55
C GLU A 68 6.39 -4.22 -8.92
N GLN A 69 7.27 -3.54 -9.66
CA GLN A 69 7.84 -4.06 -10.92
C GLN A 69 8.64 -5.36 -10.76
N TYR A 70 8.99 -5.74 -9.53
CA TYR A 70 9.72 -6.97 -9.21
C TYR A 70 8.82 -8.13 -8.77
N PHE A 71 7.49 -7.94 -8.78
CA PHE A 71 6.51 -8.93 -8.35
C PHE A 71 5.36 -9.05 -9.36
N ASP A 72 4.74 -10.22 -9.44
CA ASP A 72 3.47 -10.41 -10.16
C ASP A 72 2.31 -9.88 -9.30
N SER A 73 2.04 -8.59 -9.40
CA SER A 73 1.15 -7.86 -8.49
C SER A 73 -0.13 -7.35 -9.15
N THR A 74 -1.23 -7.35 -8.38
CA THR A 74 -2.51 -6.75 -8.76
C THR A 74 -3.04 -5.85 -7.65
N VAL A 75 -3.59 -4.69 -8.02
CA VAL A 75 -4.19 -3.73 -7.08
C VAL A 75 -5.70 -3.91 -7.04
N ARG A 76 -6.26 -4.09 -5.84
CA ARG A 76 -7.70 -4.20 -5.58
C ARG A 76 -8.15 -3.11 -4.62
N LEU A 77 -9.08 -2.25 -5.04
CA LEU A 77 -9.69 -1.23 -4.18
C LEU A 77 -10.61 -1.87 -3.13
N ILE A 78 -10.79 -1.18 -1.99
CA ILE A 78 -11.66 -1.57 -0.86
C ILE A 78 -12.93 -0.70 -0.84
#